data_AF-A0A4R9XCJ5-F1
#
_entry.id   AF-A0A4R9XCJ5-F1
#
_cell.length_a   1.000
_cell.length_b   1.000
_cell.length_c   1.000
_cell.angle_alpha   90.00
_cell.angle_beta   90.00
_cell.angle_gamma   90.00
#
_symmetry.space_group_name_H-M   'P 1'
#
loop_
_entity.id
_entity.type
_entity.pdbx_description
1 polymer ?
#
loop_
_entity_poly.entity_id
_entity_poly.type
_entity_poly.pdbx_seq_one_letter_code
_entity_poly.pdbx_strand_id
1 'polypeptide(L)' 'ALHEQEFETVIGRVDFDDKGDLTKQSWVWYVWRGGEYVPVE' A
#
# COMPACT_ATOMS: atom_id res chain seq x y z
N ALA A 1 0.62 20.45 -5.21
CA ALA A 1 0.57 19.46 -6.29
C ALA A 1 0.64 18.09 -5.64
N LEU A 2 -0.40 17.25 -5.81
CA LEU A 2 -0.40 15.90 -5.25
C LEU A 2 0.49 14.95 -6.06
N HIS A 3 0.58 15.15 -7.37
CA HIS A 3 1.26 14.24 -8.32
C HIS A 3 2.77 14.51 -8.48
N GLU A 4 3.32 15.50 -7.77
CA GLU A 4 4.72 15.93 -7.95
C GLU A 4 5.57 15.70 -6.69
N GLN A 5 5.01 15.05 -5.67
CA GLN A 5 5.62 14.92 -4.36
C GLN A 5 5.49 13.48 -3.83
N GLU A 6 6.46 13.09 -3.00
CA GLU A 6 6.38 11.87 -2.19
C GLU A 6 5.94 12.24 -0.78
N PHE A 7 5.18 11.36 -0.14
CA PHE A 7 4.61 11.57 1.19
C PHE A 7 5.02 10.43 2.12
N GLU A 8 5.51 10.78 3.32
CA GLU A 8 5.70 9.82 4.40
C GLU A 8 4.36 9.55 5.09
N THR A 9 3.97 8.29 5.19
CA THR A 9 2.70 7.87 5.78
C THR A 9 2.90 6.73 6.77
N VAL A 10 1.84 6.37 7.51
CA VAL A 10 1.85 5.21 8.41
C VAL A 10 2.06 3.87 7.70
N ILE A 11 1.84 3.81 6.37
CA ILE A 11 2.08 2.63 5.53
C ILE A 11 3.35 2.77 4.67
N GLY A 12 4.20 3.76 4.99
CA GLY A 12 5.45 4.04 4.29
C GLY A 12 5.35 5.20 3.30
N ARG A 13 6.39 5.33 2.48
CA ARG A 13 6.51 6.39 1.48
C ARG A 13 5.65 6.09 0.26
N VAL A 14 4.82 7.04 -0.16
CA VAL A 14 3.91 6.93 -1.30
C VAL A 14 4.04 8.10 -2.27
N ASP A 15 3.76 7.84 -3.54
CA ASP A 15 3.66 8.82 -4.64
C ASP A 15 2.56 8.40 -5.62
N PHE A 16 2.06 9.36 -6.41
CA PHE A 16 0.85 9.21 -7.22
C PHE A 16 1.11 9.50 -8.69
N ASP A 17 0.49 8.73 -9.59
CA ASP A 17 0.50 9.00 -11.03
C ASP A 17 -0.45 10.17 -11.38
N ASP A 18 -0.49 10.55 -12.67
CA ASP A 18 -1.33 11.66 -13.15
C ASP A 18 -2.83 11.47 -12.90
N LYS A 19 -3.28 10.23 -12.65
CA LYS A 19 -4.67 9.88 -12.36
C LYS A 19 -4.95 9.82 -10.87
N GLY A 20 -3.93 9.92 -10.03
CA GLY A 20 -4.02 9.81 -8.58
C GLY A 20 -3.89 8.39 -8.05
N ASP A 21 -3.44 7.42 -8.86
CA ASP A 21 -3.17 6.05 -8.43
C ASP A 21 -1.77 5.94 -7.82
N LEU A 22 -1.58 5.04 -6.85
CA LEU A 22 -0.24 4.75 -6.31
C LEU A 22 0.68 4.22 -7.42
N THR A 23 1.84 4.85 -7.60
CA THR A 23 2.83 4.42 -8.60
C THR A 23 3.49 3.09 -8.22
N LYS A 24 3.63 2.83 -6.91
CA LYS A 24 4.16 1.59 -6.34
C LYS A 24 3.08 0.91 -5.50
N GLN A 25 2.69 -0.28 -5.94
CA GLN A 25 1.72 -1.11 -5.23
C GLN A 25 2.44 -2.26 -4.54
N SER A 26 2.16 -2.45 -3.25
CA SER A 26 2.63 -3.61 -2.48
C SER A 26 1.41 -4.35 -1.93
N TRP A 27 1.32 -5.64 -2.23
CA TRP A 27 0.19 -6.48 -1.84
C TRP A 27 0.67 -7.55 -0.86
N VAL A 28 -0.08 -7.71 0.23
CA VAL A 28 0.12 -8.79 1.19
C VAL A 28 -1.16 -9.62 1.22
N TRP A 29 -1.02 -10.91 0.92
CA TRP A 29 -2.13 -11.86 0.99
C TRP A 29 -2.29 -12.37 2.41
N TYR A 30 -3.53 -12.52 2.86
CA TYR A 30 -3.85 -13.08 4.17
C TYR A 30 -4.79 -14.26 4.05
N VAL A 31 -4.62 -15.25 4.91
CA VAL A 31 -5.56 -16.35 5.11
C VAL A 31 -6.21 -16.25 6.48
N TRP A 32 -7.51 -16.52 6.54
CA TRP A 32 -8.22 -16.65 7.81
C TRP A 32 -7.96 -18.04 8.39
N ARG A 33 -7.33 -18.10 9.56
CA ARG A 33 -7.03 -19.36 10.25
C ARG A 33 -7.15 -19.13 11.75
N GLY A 34 -7.91 -19.99 12.44
CA GLY A 34 -7.95 -19.98 13.90
C GLY A 34 -8.51 -18.70 14.54
N GLY A 35 -9.26 -17.87 13.80
CA GLY A 35 -9.81 -16.62 14.31
C GLY A 35 -8.95 -15.38 14.04
N GLU A 36 -7.90 -15.51 13.25
CA GLU A 36 -6.99 -14.42 12.88
C GLU A 36 -6.65 -14.43 11.38
N TYR A 37 -6.25 -13.26 10.87
CA TYR A 37 -5.68 -13.10 9.53
C TYR A 37 -4.16 -13.33 9.60
N VAL A 38 -3.67 -14.35 8.91
CA VAL A 38 -2.24 -14.71 8.86
C VAL A 38 -1.71 -14.40 7.46
N PRO A 39 -0.60 -13.65 7.30
CA PRO A 39 0.03 -13.43 6.00
C PRO A 39 0.40 -14.76 5.32
N VAL A 40 0.23 -14.81 4.00
CA VAL A 40 0.74 -15.90 3.15
C VAL A 40 2.19 -15.59 2.78
N GLU A 41 3.12 -16.49 3.12
CA GLU A 41 4.50 -16.48 2.63
C GLU A 41 4.62 -17.21 1.28
#